data_AF-A0A0M2UYU2-F1
#
_entry.id   AF-A0A0M2UYU2-F1
#
_cell.length_a   1.000
_cell.length_b   1.000
_cell.length_c   1.000
_cell.angle_alpha   90.00
_cell.angle_beta   90.00
_cell.angle_gamma   90.00
#
_symmetry.space_group_name_H-M   'P 1'
#
loop_
_entity.id
_entity.type
_entity.pdbx_description
1 polymer ?
#
loop_
_entity_poly.entity_id
_entity_poly.type
_entity_poly.pdbx_seq_one_letter_code
_entity_poly.pdbx_strand_id
1 'polypeptide(L)'
;MTLVVFFQVVVLLCISGVILLSATSLPYEIEDKTIYGILSKPVSRLKIIVGKITGFALLSALLLIILGLFNLVFVQYRASRLPEEYRGIVKARREFAASHFSIQGALHHARQGIVWIKGGRTGVAQWRFSDMKKIPENASDFEVEGNLKLESSRGFIETIPLVVRVEDEISGRGKTDVLLATIDKPFVLKIAPEIIQKNSVLNITVFPVLTTDYLGVTQMDVKVFSIQQGFVSNYGKAVLLTFLKFLLIVIIAVMGSTYLSAPVSIVAAFVVFFCGHVLAFIKDFSLLIQDHHAHEHAVPGALKAPNVLLVYMDYLIKKPLEWICFILPDFTRFDSLKFLLQGINIPGESVGISFGYTAVYAGVCLFLSAVILKKREFF
;
A
#
# COMPACT_ATOMS: atom_id res chain seq x y z
N MET A 1 -0.02 11.12 -14.61
CA MET A 1 1.34 11.22 -14.01
C MET A 1 1.59 12.59 -13.39
N THR A 2 1.69 13.69 -14.14
CA THR A 2 2.02 15.04 -13.61
C THR A 2 1.11 15.53 -12.47
N LEU A 3 -0.20 15.26 -12.56
CA LEU A 3 -1.17 15.65 -11.52
C LEU A 3 -0.96 14.94 -10.18
N VAL A 4 -0.60 13.66 -10.24
CA VAL A 4 -0.34 12.84 -9.05
C VAL A 4 0.88 13.37 -8.31
N VAL A 5 1.93 13.68 -9.08
CA VAL A 5 3.17 14.27 -8.56
C VAL A 5 2.89 15.61 -7.89
N PHE A 6 2.11 16.49 -8.52
CA PHE A 6 1.75 17.78 -7.93
C PHE A 6 1.05 17.61 -6.57
N PHE A 7 0.05 16.73 -6.49
CA PHE A 7 -0.64 16.48 -5.23
C PHE A 7 0.29 15.91 -4.16
N GLN A 8 1.17 14.96 -4.52
CA GLN A 8 2.16 14.40 -3.60
C GLN A 8 3.11 15.48 -3.06
N VAL A 9 3.58 16.38 -3.92
CA VAL A 9 4.45 17.49 -3.53
C VAL A 9 3.72 18.42 -2.55
N VAL A 10 2.46 18.77 -2.83
CA VAL A 10 1.68 19.63 -1.92
C VAL A 10 1.48 18.95 -0.56
N VAL A 11 1.08 17.66 -0.53
CA VAL A 11 0.93 16.90 0.73
C VAL A 11 2.26 16.84 1.50
N LEU A 12 3.38 16.69 0.81
CA LEU A 12 4.72 16.69 1.43
C LEU A 12 5.09 18.06 2.01
N LEU A 13 4.75 19.16 1.34
CA LEU A 13 4.94 20.50 1.90
C LEU A 13 4.03 20.75 3.12
N CYS A 14 2.82 20.22 3.10
CA CYS A 14 1.91 20.34 4.23
C CYS A 14 2.39 19.52 5.43
N ILE A 15 2.90 18.31 5.22
CA ILE A 15 3.41 17.48 6.32
C ILE A 15 4.68 18.09 6.93
N SER A 16 5.56 18.67 6.12
CA SER A 16 6.75 19.36 6.61
C SER A 16 6.38 20.61 7.43
N GLY A 17 5.39 21.39 6.98
CA GLY A 17 4.86 22.51 7.76
C GLY A 17 4.26 22.08 9.11
N VAL A 18 3.49 21.00 9.13
CA VAL A 18 2.93 20.43 10.36
C VAL A 18 4.03 19.94 11.30
N ILE A 19 5.08 19.30 10.77
CA ILE A 19 6.26 18.90 11.56
C ILE A 19 6.91 20.11 12.22
N LEU A 20 7.20 21.17 11.45
CA LEU A 20 7.84 22.39 11.97
C LEU A 20 7.02 23.03 13.09
N LEU A 21 5.71 23.19 12.88
CA LEU A 21 4.81 23.80 13.86
C LEU A 21 4.69 22.95 15.13
N SER A 22 4.50 21.63 14.98
CA SER A 22 4.32 20.74 16.14
C SER A 22 5.62 20.54 16.93
N ALA A 23 6.76 20.44 16.26
CA ALA A 23 8.07 20.23 16.87
C ALA A 23 8.58 21.46 17.65
N THR A 24 8.21 22.67 17.25
CA THR A 24 8.60 23.93 17.94
C THR A 24 7.62 24.37 19.03
N SER A 25 6.40 23.82 19.02
CA SER A 25 5.29 24.29 19.84
C SER A 25 5.49 24.28 21.36
N LEU A 26 6.26 23.33 21.90
CA LEU A 26 6.57 23.26 23.34
C LEU A 26 7.90 23.95 23.67
N PRO A 27 8.99 23.76 22.89
CA PRO A 27 10.27 24.39 23.16
C PRO A 27 10.15 25.91 23.24
N TYR A 28 9.45 26.56 22.30
CA TYR A 28 9.25 28.01 22.36
C TYR A 28 8.42 28.45 23.57
N GLU A 29 7.37 27.71 23.95
CA GLU A 29 6.61 28.04 25.15
C GLU A 29 7.42 27.91 26.45
N ILE A 30 8.43 27.05 26.45
CA ILE A 30 9.36 26.87 27.57
C ILE A 30 10.40 28.00 27.58
N GLU A 31 10.98 28.32 26.43
CA GLU A 31 11.96 29.40 26.25
C GLU A 31 11.34 30.77 26.60
N ASP A 32 10.13 31.04 26.13
CA ASP A 32 9.38 32.28 26.39
C ASP A 32 8.72 32.32 27.77
N LYS A 33 8.88 31.27 28.58
CA LYS A 33 8.29 31.10 29.92
C LYS A 33 6.75 31.19 29.97
N THR A 34 6.06 31.06 28.84
CA THR A 34 4.59 31.10 28.78
C THR A 34 3.95 29.85 29.41
N ILE A 35 4.63 28.70 29.32
CA ILE A 35 4.15 27.42 29.89
C ILE A 35 4.00 27.46 31.42
N TYR A 36 4.79 28.29 32.12
CA TYR A 36 4.75 28.39 33.58
C TYR A 36 3.44 29.00 34.08
N GLY A 37 2.83 29.91 33.33
CA GLY A 37 1.51 30.47 33.64
C GLY A 37 0.37 29.44 33.51
N ILE A 38 0.58 28.38 32.75
CA ILE A 38 -0.37 27.26 32.62
C ILE A 38 -0.13 26.23 33.73
N LEU A 39 1.15 25.94 34.02
CA LEU A 39 1.55 24.99 35.07
C LEU A 39 1.23 25.47 36.49
N SER A 40 1.07 26.78 36.71
CA SER A 40 0.64 27.33 38.00
C SER A 40 -0.82 27.03 38.34
N LYS A 41 -1.64 26.69 37.33
CA LYS A 41 -3.03 26.24 37.51
C LYS A 41 -3.03 24.72 37.77
N PRO A 42 -4.05 24.17 38.47
CA PRO A 42 -4.15 22.74 38.78
C PRO A 42 -4.54 21.90 37.55
N VAL A 43 -3.75 22.00 36.46
CA VAL A 43 -3.92 21.28 35.21
C VAL A 43 -2.84 20.21 35.11
N SER A 44 -3.24 18.97 34.89
CA SER A 44 -2.30 17.87 34.68
C SER A 44 -1.46 18.10 33.43
N ARG A 45 -0.15 17.79 33.49
CA ARG A 45 0.79 17.88 32.36
C ARG A 45 0.30 17.11 31.12
N LEU A 46 -0.37 15.97 31.34
CA LEU A 46 -1.00 15.19 30.27
C LEU A 46 -2.07 15.97 29.50
N LYS A 47 -2.87 16.78 30.20
CA LYS A 47 -3.93 17.59 29.55
C LYS A 47 -3.33 18.64 28.62
N ILE A 48 -2.15 19.17 28.95
CA ILE A 48 -1.43 20.15 28.12
C ILE A 48 -0.97 19.48 26.81
N ILE A 49 -0.33 18.31 26.91
CA ILE A 49 0.18 17.56 25.77
C ILE A 49 -0.96 17.09 24.85
N VAL A 50 -2.01 16.51 25.43
CA VAL A 50 -3.20 16.08 24.69
C VAL A 50 -3.83 17.28 23.99
N GLY A 51 -3.96 18.42 24.67
CA GLY A 51 -4.47 19.66 24.07
C GLY A 51 -3.67 20.11 22.84
N LYS A 52 -2.33 20.04 22.91
CA LYS A 52 -1.47 20.36 21.74
C LYS A 52 -1.64 19.37 20.60
N ILE A 53 -1.65 18.07 20.90
CA ILE A 53 -1.86 17.02 19.88
C ILE A 53 -3.22 17.23 19.22
N THR A 54 -4.29 17.46 19.98
CA THR A 54 -5.62 17.74 19.45
C THR A 54 -5.65 19.02 18.61
N GLY A 55 -4.97 20.08 19.04
CA GLY A 55 -4.86 21.33 18.27
C GLY A 55 -4.21 21.12 16.90
N PHE A 56 -3.05 20.45 16.86
CA PHE A 56 -2.37 20.11 15.60
C PHE A 56 -3.12 19.06 14.77
N ALA A 57 -3.85 18.16 15.41
CA ALA A 57 -4.76 17.23 14.73
C ALA A 57 -5.89 18.00 14.02
N LEU A 58 -6.53 18.96 14.69
CA LEU A 58 -7.56 19.80 14.06
C LEU A 58 -7.00 20.66 12.93
N LEU A 59 -5.81 21.25 13.13
CA LEU A 59 -5.12 22.01 12.09
C LEU A 59 -4.83 21.14 10.85
N SER A 60 -4.27 19.96 11.04
CA SER A 60 -3.98 19.02 9.95
C SER A 60 -5.26 18.49 9.28
N ALA A 61 -6.32 18.22 10.05
CA ALA A 61 -7.62 17.82 9.50
C ALA A 61 -8.22 18.91 8.61
N LEU A 62 -8.25 20.16 9.09
CA LEU A 62 -8.74 21.31 8.32
C LEU A 62 -7.96 21.47 7.00
N LEU A 63 -6.63 21.43 7.09
CA LEU A 63 -5.76 21.56 5.94
C LEU A 63 -6.01 20.44 4.91
N LEU A 64 -6.11 19.19 5.37
CA LEU A 64 -6.35 18.04 4.50
C LEU A 64 -7.76 18.04 3.91
N ILE A 65 -8.77 18.57 4.60
CA ILE A 65 -10.11 18.74 4.06
C ILE A 65 -10.08 19.75 2.91
N ILE A 66 -9.43 20.91 3.11
CA ILE A 66 -9.34 21.96 2.07
C ILE A 66 -8.60 21.41 0.84
N LEU A 67 -7.42 20.82 1.04
CA LEU A 67 -6.63 20.23 -0.03
C LEU A 67 -7.36 19.04 -0.70
N GLY A 68 -8.03 18.24 0.12
CA GLY A 68 -8.79 17.08 -0.30
C GLY A 68 -9.97 17.44 -1.19
N LEU A 69 -10.74 18.46 -0.81
CA LEU A 69 -11.86 19.00 -1.59
C LEU A 69 -11.37 19.60 -2.91
N PHE A 70 -10.31 20.41 -2.88
CA PHE A 70 -9.72 20.99 -4.08
C PHE A 70 -9.30 19.91 -5.07
N ASN A 71 -8.60 18.87 -4.59
CA ASN A 71 -8.19 17.75 -5.42
C ASN A 71 -9.38 16.95 -5.95
N LEU A 72 -10.41 16.71 -5.14
CA LEU A 72 -11.62 15.99 -5.57
C LEU A 72 -12.34 16.72 -6.70
N VAL A 73 -12.58 18.04 -6.54
CA VAL A 73 -13.20 18.88 -7.57
C VAL A 73 -12.38 18.85 -8.85
N PHE A 74 -11.05 18.95 -8.72
CA PHE A 74 -10.15 18.93 -9.86
C PHE A 74 -10.15 17.58 -10.59
N VAL A 75 -10.14 16.46 -9.87
CA VAL A 75 -10.22 15.11 -10.45
C VAL A 75 -11.54 14.93 -11.18
N GLN A 76 -12.66 15.35 -10.60
CA GLN A 76 -13.98 15.30 -11.26
C GLN A 76 -14.04 16.17 -12.52
N TYR A 77 -13.44 17.37 -12.47
CA TYR A 77 -13.34 18.26 -13.62
C TYR A 77 -12.51 17.66 -14.76
N ARG A 78 -11.41 16.98 -14.45
CA ARG A 78 -10.58 16.29 -15.45
C ARG A 78 -11.26 15.03 -15.97
N ALA A 79 -11.94 14.28 -15.12
CA ALA A 79 -12.65 13.06 -15.47
C ALA A 79 -13.79 13.30 -16.46
N SER A 80 -14.52 14.41 -16.34
CA SER A 80 -15.61 14.75 -17.28
C SER A 80 -15.12 15.05 -18.69
N ARG A 81 -13.86 15.46 -18.84
CA ARG A 81 -13.19 15.76 -20.13
C ARG A 81 -12.50 14.56 -20.76
N LEU A 82 -12.44 13.41 -20.09
CA LEU A 82 -11.74 12.22 -20.57
C LEU A 82 -12.70 11.28 -21.35
N PRO A 83 -12.20 10.61 -22.42
CA PRO A 83 -12.93 9.54 -23.11
C PRO A 83 -13.37 8.41 -22.17
N GLU A 84 -14.46 7.71 -22.50
CA GLU A 84 -15.04 6.59 -21.73
C GLU A 84 -14.00 5.54 -21.28
N GLU A 85 -13.01 5.26 -22.13
CA GLU A 85 -11.92 4.31 -21.86
C GLU A 85 -11.11 4.62 -20.58
N TYR A 86 -10.94 5.89 -20.22
CA TYR A 86 -10.16 6.31 -19.05
C TYR A 86 -11.00 6.56 -17.78
N ARG A 87 -12.34 6.47 -17.89
CA ARG A 87 -13.25 6.66 -16.74
C ARG A 87 -13.13 5.54 -15.70
N GLY A 88 -12.51 4.42 -16.05
CA GLY A 88 -12.25 3.29 -15.15
C GLY A 88 -11.44 3.66 -13.89
N ILE A 89 -10.59 4.69 -13.95
CA ILE A 89 -9.77 5.15 -12.80
C ILE A 89 -10.64 5.77 -11.70
N VAL A 90 -11.80 6.33 -12.07
CA VAL A 90 -12.75 6.93 -11.12
C VAL A 90 -13.67 5.85 -10.52
N LYS A 91 -13.53 4.58 -10.91
CA LYS A 91 -14.27 3.50 -10.26
C LYS A 91 -13.52 3.05 -8.99
N ALA A 92 -14.26 2.67 -7.96
CA ALA A 92 -13.70 2.04 -6.77
C ALA A 92 -13.89 0.53 -6.91
N ARG A 93 -12.99 -0.13 -7.65
CA ARG A 93 -13.06 -1.58 -7.91
C ARG A 93 -12.56 -2.35 -6.68
N ARG A 94 -13.24 -3.43 -6.29
CA ARG A 94 -12.71 -4.36 -5.30
C ARG A 94 -11.97 -5.47 -6.02
N GLU A 95 -10.69 -5.61 -5.71
CA GLU A 95 -9.82 -6.67 -6.23
C GLU A 95 -10.06 -7.99 -5.48
N PHE A 96 -10.09 -9.09 -6.25
CA PHE A 96 -10.02 -10.46 -5.77
C PHE A 96 -8.84 -11.15 -6.44
N ALA A 97 -7.91 -11.63 -5.62
CA ALA A 97 -6.74 -12.38 -6.08
C ALA A 97 -7.07 -13.87 -6.24
N ALA A 98 -6.31 -14.56 -7.10
CA ALA A 98 -6.46 -15.98 -7.31
C ALA A 98 -6.00 -16.77 -6.07
N SER A 99 -6.90 -17.61 -5.55
CA SER A 99 -6.62 -18.48 -4.40
C SER A 99 -5.67 -19.64 -4.77
N HIS A 100 -5.80 -20.17 -5.99
CA HIS A 100 -4.96 -21.23 -6.49
C HIS A 100 -4.72 -21.07 -7.99
N PHE A 101 -3.51 -21.41 -8.43
CA PHE A 101 -3.10 -21.40 -9.82
C PHE A 101 -2.59 -22.78 -10.21
N SER A 102 -3.12 -23.32 -11.31
CA SER A 102 -2.75 -24.62 -11.83
C SER A 102 -2.69 -24.58 -13.35
N ILE A 103 -1.83 -25.40 -13.94
CA ILE A 103 -1.74 -25.57 -15.38
C ILE A 103 -2.19 -26.99 -15.71
N GLN A 104 -3.15 -27.10 -16.61
CA GLN A 104 -3.58 -28.37 -17.16
C GLN A 104 -2.89 -28.59 -18.52
N GLY A 105 -2.19 -29.71 -18.68
CA GLY A 105 -1.54 -30.08 -19.95
C GLY A 105 -0.02 -29.93 -19.95
N ALA A 106 0.56 -29.82 -21.14
CA ALA A 106 2.00 -29.82 -21.35
C ALA A 106 2.63 -28.45 -21.03
N LEU A 107 3.62 -28.48 -20.13
CA LEU A 107 4.47 -27.34 -19.83
C LEU A 107 5.51 -27.13 -20.94
N HIS A 108 5.69 -25.90 -21.42
CA HIS A 108 6.77 -25.59 -22.37
C HIS A 108 8.10 -25.36 -21.65
N HIS A 109 8.15 -24.37 -20.75
CA HIS A 109 9.27 -24.16 -19.82
C HIS A 109 8.84 -23.27 -18.65
N ALA A 110 9.60 -23.28 -17.56
CA ALA A 110 9.42 -22.37 -16.43
C ALA A 110 10.75 -21.66 -16.14
N ARG A 111 10.73 -20.32 -16.05
CA ARG A 111 11.91 -19.51 -15.75
C ARG A 111 11.53 -18.37 -14.83
N GLN A 112 12.29 -18.18 -13.75
CA GLN A 112 12.09 -17.08 -12.78
C GLN A 112 10.63 -16.98 -12.25
N GLY A 113 9.99 -18.12 -11.99
CA GLY A 113 8.61 -18.17 -11.49
C GLY A 113 7.52 -17.89 -12.53
N ILE A 114 7.88 -17.61 -13.79
CA ILE A 114 6.95 -17.48 -14.90
C ILE A 114 6.85 -18.82 -15.62
N VAL A 115 5.63 -19.25 -15.85
CA VAL A 115 5.34 -20.54 -16.45
C VAL A 115 4.81 -20.34 -17.86
N TRP A 116 5.47 -20.95 -18.84
CA TRP A 116 5.13 -20.80 -20.25
C TRP A 116 4.36 -22.01 -20.76
N ILE A 117 3.22 -21.74 -21.39
CA ILE A 117 2.38 -22.73 -22.05
C ILE A 117 2.31 -22.44 -23.55
N LYS A 118 2.22 -23.50 -24.36
CA LYS A 118 2.07 -23.41 -25.81
C LYS A 118 0.60 -23.41 -26.18
N GLY A 119 0.23 -22.66 -27.21
CA GLY A 119 -1.13 -22.58 -27.71
C GLY A 119 -1.60 -23.85 -28.42
N GLY A 120 -2.84 -23.80 -28.94
CA GLY A 120 -3.48 -24.95 -29.58
C GLY A 120 -3.95 -26.02 -28.59
N ARG A 121 -4.38 -25.60 -27.40
CA ARG A 121 -4.91 -26.45 -26.31
C ARG A 121 -3.92 -27.48 -25.73
N THR A 122 -2.63 -27.33 -26.01
CA THR A 122 -1.60 -28.22 -25.47
C THR A 122 -1.33 -27.95 -23.99
N GLY A 123 -1.43 -26.69 -23.56
CA GLY A 123 -1.48 -26.29 -22.15
C GLY A 123 -2.57 -25.25 -21.91
N VAL A 124 -3.22 -25.32 -20.74
CA VAL A 124 -4.28 -24.41 -20.30
C VAL A 124 -3.93 -23.89 -18.92
N ALA A 125 -3.86 -22.56 -18.78
CA ALA A 125 -3.69 -21.93 -17.48
C ALA A 125 -5.05 -21.77 -16.80
N GLN A 126 -5.14 -22.16 -15.53
CA GLN A 126 -6.37 -22.07 -14.74
C GLN A 126 -6.10 -21.34 -13.41
N TRP A 127 -6.93 -20.34 -13.13
CA TRP A 127 -6.97 -19.61 -11.86
C TRP A 127 -8.30 -19.87 -11.17
N ARG A 128 -8.23 -20.25 -9.89
CA ARG A 128 -9.37 -20.52 -9.02
C ARG A 128 -9.54 -19.39 -8.02
N PHE A 129 -10.74 -18.87 -7.87
CA PHE A 129 -11.08 -17.77 -6.95
C PHE A 129 -12.12 -18.22 -5.93
N SER A 130 -11.69 -18.50 -4.69
CA SER A 130 -12.57 -18.91 -3.58
C SER A 130 -13.05 -17.76 -2.68
N ASP A 131 -12.42 -16.59 -2.77
CA ASP A 131 -12.66 -15.44 -1.87
C ASP A 131 -13.91 -14.61 -2.24
N MET A 132 -14.72 -15.13 -3.16
CA MET A 132 -15.96 -14.54 -3.66
C MET A 132 -17.09 -14.52 -2.61
N LYS A 133 -16.89 -15.06 -1.40
CA LYS A 133 -17.83 -14.96 -0.28
C LYS A 133 -18.10 -13.53 0.19
N LYS A 134 -17.18 -12.59 -0.09
CA LYS A 134 -17.27 -11.17 0.31
C LYS A 134 -17.89 -10.26 -0.77
N ILE A 135 -18.57 -10.79 -1.78
CA ILE A 135 -19.26 -9.99 -2.81
C ILE A 135 -20.37 -9.15 -2.14
N PRO A 136 -20.35 -7.81 -2.27
CA PRO A 136 -21.45 -6.97 -1.79
C PRO A 136 -22.73 -7.24 -2.60
N GLU A 137 -23.89 -7.17 -1.95
CA GLU A 137 -25.21 -7.36 -2.58
C GLU A 137 -25.54 -6.35 -3.70
N ASN A 138 -24.72 -5.31 -3.87
CA ASN A 138 -24.94 -4.21 -4.81
C ASN A 138 -23.86 -4.12 -5.93
N ALA A 139 -23.16 -5.22 -6.22
CA ALA A 139 -22.18 -5.28 -7.29
C ALA A 139 -22.89 -5.29 -8.66
N SER A 140 -22.68 -4.25 -9.46
CA SER A 140 -23.36 -4.09 -10.76
C SER A 140 -22.72 -4.94 -11.86
N ASP A 141 -21.38 -4.96 -11.93
CA ASP A 141 -20.63 -5.67 -12.96
C ASP A 141 -19.30 -6.23 -12.39
N PHE A 142 -18.81 -7.30 -13.02
CA PHE A 142 -17.48 -7.85 -12.77
C PHE A 142 -16.58 -7.63 -13.98
N GLU A 143 -15.32 -7.29 -13.74
CA GLU A 143 -14.28 -7.13 -14.77
C GLU A 143 -13.15 -8.12 -14.46
N VAL A 144 -12.79 -8.97 -15.42
CA VAL A 144 -11.56 -9.77 -15.35
C VAL A 144 -10.49 -9.01 -16.09
N GLU A 145 -9.38 -8.75 -15.39
CA GLU A 145 -8.21 -8.11 -15.96
C GLU A 145 -7.05 -9.11 -15.90
N GLY A 146 -6.38 -9.35 -17.02
CA GLY A 146 -5.20 -10.19 -17.06
C GLY A 146 -4.02 -9.47 -17.71
N ASN A 147 -2.92 -9.36 -16.97
CA ASN A 147 -1.65 -8.87 -17.48
C ASN A 147 -0.75 -10.06 -17.81
N LEU A 148 -0.95 -10.60 -19.01
CA LEU A 148 -0.31 -11.84 -19.46
C LEU A 148 0.89 -11.54 -20.33
N LYS A 149 1.95 -12.35 -20.22
CA LYS A 149 3.08 -12.28 -21.15
C LYS A 149 2.78 -13.10 -22.38
N LEU A 150 2.88 -12.47 -23.54
CA LEU A 150 2.50 -13.08 -24.81
C LEU A 150 3.69 -13.07 -25.76
N GLU A 151 3.98 -14.21 -26.35
CA GLU A 151 5.03 -14.35 -27.36
C GLU A 151 4.50 -15.15 -28.56
N SER A 152 4.98 -14.86 -29.77
CA SER A 152 4.65 -15.64 -30.97
C SER A 152 5.90 -16.00 -31.74
N SER A 153 5.98 -17.24 -32.22
CA SER A 153 7.05 -17.67 -33.12
C SER A 153 6.91 -17.13 -34.55
N ARG A 154 5.82 -16.41 -34.86
CA ARG A 154 5.52 -15.88 -36.19
C ARG A 154 6.13 -14.49 -36.48
N GLY A 155 6.94 -13.96 -35.55
CA GLY A 155 7.60 -12.65 -35.69
C GLY A 155 6.86 -11.54 -34.97
N PHE A 156 7.00 -10.29 -35.46
CA PHE A 156 6.38 -9.09 -34.86
C PHE A 156 4.88 -9.04 -35.14
N ILE A 157 4.08 -9.64 -34.26
CA ILE A 157 2.61 -9.54 -34.28
C ILE A 157 2.18 -8.70 -33.09
N GLU A 158 1.27 -7.75 -33.29
CA GLU A 158 0.79 -6.89 -32.20
C GLU A 158 -0.31 -7.56 -31.35
N THR A 159 -1.07 -8.50 -31.91
CA THR A 159 -2.21 -9.14 -31.24
C THR A 159 -2.19 -10.66 -31.36
N ILE A 160 -2.50 -11.34 -30.25
CA ILE A 160 -2.60 -12.80 -30.17
C ILE A 160 -4.03 -13.17 -29.76
N PRO A 161 -4.71 -14.07 -30.51
CA PRO A 161 -6.03 -14.55 -30.14
C PRO A 161 -5.94 -15.48 -28.92
N LEU A 162 -6.54 -15.05 -27.81
CA LEU A 162 -6.66 -15.80 -26.56
C LEU A 162 -8.09 -16.24 -26.34
N VAL A 163 -8.26 -17.50 -25.94
CA VAL A 163 -9.54 -17.97 -25.40
C VAL A 163 -9.54 -17.70 -23.91
N VAL A 164 -10.50 -16.92 -23.44
CA VAL A 164 -10.76 -16.69 -22.02
C VAL A 164 -12.10 -17.32 -21.70
N ARG A 165 -12.08 -18.39 -20.91
CA ARG A 165 -13.29 -19.02 -20.38
C ARG A 165 -13.38 -18.74 -18.91
N VAL A 166 -14.53 -18.22 -18.52
CA VAL A 166 -14.92 -17.99 -17.13
C VAL A 166 -16.05 -18.93 -16.83
N GLU A 167 -15.92 -19.73 -15.77
CA GLU A 167 -16.90 -20.73 -15.38
C GLU A 167 -17.09 -20.68 -13.87
N ASP A 168 -18.35 -20.70 -13.45
CA ASP A 168 -18.73 -20.81 -12.06
C ASP A 168 -18.97 -22.27 -11.68
N GLU A 169 -18.23 -22.78 -10.69
CA GLU A 169 -18.23 -24.19 -10.27
C GLU A 169 -19.57 -24.64 -9.67
N ILE A 170 -20.33 -23.72 -9.06
CA ILE A 170 -21.60 -24.06 -8.40
C ILE A 170 -22.76 -23.97 -9.39
N SER A 171 -22.85 -22.89 -10.17
CA SER A 171 -23.96 -22.69 -11.11
C SER A 171 -23.78 -23.42 -12.44
N GLY A 172 -22.55 -23.86 -12.76
CA GLY A 172 -22.20 -24.44 -14.05
C GLY A 172 -22.35 -23.46 -15.22
N ARG A 173 -22.60 -22.17 -14.94
CA ARG A 173 -22.71 -21.12 -15.95
C ARG A 173 -21.32 -20.62 -16.26
N GLY A 174 -21.04 -20.44 -17.54
CA GLY A 174 -19.78 -19.89 -17.98
C GLY A 174 -19.91 -19.07 -19.25
N LYS A 175 -18.96 -18.16 -19.45
CA LYS A 175 -18.79 -17.37 -20.65
C LYS A 175 -17.42 -17.72 -21.23
N THR A 176 -17.41 -18.19 -22.48
CA THR A 176 -16.17 -18.36 -23.25
C THR A 176 -16.14 -17.26 -24.29
N ASP A 177 -15.08 -16.45 -24.27
CA ASP A 177 -14.87 -15.37 -25.23
C ASP A 177 -13.50 -15.51 -25.88
N VAL A 178 -13.38 -15.11 -27.15
CA VAL A 178 -12.10 -15.12 -27.88
C VAL A 178 -11.67 -13.68 -28.06
N LEU A 179 -10.64 -13.27 -27.32
CA LEU A 179 -10.15 -11.91 -27.27
C LEU A 179 -8.87 -11.79 -28.09
N LEU A 180 -8.78 -10.73 -28.89
CA LEU A 180 -7.52 -10.32 -29.51
C LEU A 180 -6.72 -9.53 -28.48
N ALA A 181 -5.81 -10.22 -27.77
CA ALA A 181 -4.99 -9.60 -26.74
C ALA A 181 -3.78 -8.93 -27.37
N THR A 182 -3.59 -7.64 -27.11
CA THR A 182 -2.39 -6.91 -27.53
C THR A 182 -1.21 -7.29 -26.63
N ILE A 183 -0.03 -7.52 -27.22
CA ILE A 183 1.20 -7.79 -26.45
C ILE A 183 1.49 -6.61 -25.51
N ASP A 184 1.91 -6.91 -24.28
CA ASP A 184 2.24 -5.96 -23.21
C ASP A 184 1.10 -5.02 -22.76
N LYS A 185 -0.16 -5.33 -23.12
CA LYS A 185 -1.34 -4.62 -22.60
C LYS A 185 -2.26 -5.58 -21.83
N PRO A 186 -2.84 -5.14 -20.72
CA PRO A 186 -3.83 -5.95 -20.01
C PRO A 186 -5.09 -6.08 -20.86
N PHE A 187 -5.66 -7.29 -20.93
CA PHE A 187 -7.00 -7.47 -21.49
C PHE A 187 -8.04 -7.30 -20.39
N VAL A 188 -9.21 -6.77 -20.75
CA VAL A 188 -10.34 -6.58 -19.84
C VAL A 188 -11.57 -7.30 -20.41
N LEU A 189 -12.13 -8.24 -19.65
CA LEU A 189 -13.36 -8.93 -19.98
C LEU A 189 -14.47 -8.55 -18.99
N LYS A 190 -15.57 -7.99 -19.51
CA LYS A 190 -16.76 -7.70 -18.71
C LYS A 190 -17.63 -8.95 -18.57
N ILE A 191 -18.02 -9.24 -17.32
CA ILE A 191 -18.88 -10.36 -16.94
C ILE A 191 -20.14 -9.79 -16.30
N ALA A 192 -21.29 -10.20 -16.83
CA ALA A 192 -22.58 -9.87 -16.25
C ALA A 192 -22.74 -10.56 -14.87
N PRO A 193 -23.34 -9.90 -13.87
CA PRO A 193 -23.47 -10.44 -12.52
C PRO A 193 -24.29 -11.74 -12.47
N GLU A 194 -25.13 -12.00 -13.48
CA GLU A 194 -25.97 -13.21 -13.61
C GLU A 194 -25.18 -14.54 -13.72
N ILE A 195 -23.89 -14.46 -14.07
CA ILE A 195 -23.00 -15.62 -14.23
C ILE A 195 -22.40 -16.05 -12.88
N ILE A 196 -22.33 -15.16 -11.89
CA ILE A 196 -21.60 -15.40 -10.64
C ILE A 196 -22.59 -15.53 -9.47
N GLN A 197 -22.70 -16.72 -8.87
CA GLN A 197 -23.47 -16.90 -7.65
C GLN A 197 -22.71 -16.50 -6.37
N LYS A 198 -23.46 -16.14 -5.34
CA LYS A 198 -22.91 -15.83 -4.00
C LYS A 198 -22.26 -17.09 -3.42
N ASN A 199 -21.07 -16.95 -2.82
CA ASN A 199 -20.24 -18.05 -2.29
C ASN A 199 -19.71 -19.06 -3.32
N SER A 200 -19.79 -18.73 -4.60
CA SER A 200 -19.33 -19.64 -5.64
C SER A 200 -17.82 -19.55 -5.87
N VAL A 201 -17.26 -20.57 -6.51
CA VAL A 201 -15.85 -20.61 -6.88
C VAL A 201 -15.76 -20.32 -8.36
N LEU A 202 -15.07 -19.23 -8.70
CA LEU A 202 -14.86 -18.86 -10.10
C LEU A 202 -13.60 -19.51 -10.62
N ASN A 203 -13.71 -20.19 -11.75
CA ASN A 203 -12.59 -20.76 -12.49
C ASN A 203 -12.40 -19.96 -13.78
N ILE A 204 -11.23 -19.36 -13.93
CA ILE A 204 -10.85 -18.65 -15.15
C ILE A 204 -9.77 -19.47 -15.84
N THR A 205 -10.04 -19.85 -17.09
CA THR A 205 -9.10 -20.59 -17.93
C THR A 205 -8.69 -19.73 -19.12
N VAL A 206 -7.38 -19.65 -19.38
CA VAL A 206 -6.83 -18.90 -20.50
C VAL A 206 -5.83 -19.75 -21.28
N PHE A 207 -5.94 -19.74 -22.60
CA PHE A 207 -4.96 -20.36 -23.49
C PHE A 207 -4.95 -19.71 -24.89
N PRO A 208 -3.80 -19.66 -25.58
CA PRO A 208 -3.74 -19.18 -26.96
C PRO A 208 -4.40 -20.13 -27.95
N VAL A 209 -5.09 -19.59 -28.95
CA VAL A 209 -5.77 -20.38 -30.00
C VAL A 209 -4.75 -21.11 -30.88
N LEU A 210 -3.65 -20.44 -31.26
CA LEU A 210 -2.72 -20.93 -32.26
C LEU A 210 -1.53 -21.65 -31.63
N THR A 211 -1.09 -22.76 -32.23
CA THR A 211 0.03 -23.59 -31.74
C THR A 211 1.39 -22.89 -31.79
N THR A 212 1.49 -21.79 -32.53
CA THR A 212 2.72 -20.97 -32.67
C THR A 212 2.88 -19.92 -31.57
N ASP A 213 1.84 -19.73 -30.77
CA ASP A 213 1.79 -18.67 -29.78
C ASP A 213 2.03 -19.26 -28.38
N TYR A 214 2.70 -18.49 -27.54
CA TYR A 214 3.09 -18.88 -26.19
C TYR A 214 2.53 -17.88 -25.19
N LEU A 215 2.12 -18.41 -24.04
CA LEU A 215 1.55 -17.64 -22.95
C LEU A 215 2.40 -17.87 -21.69
N GLY A 216 3.02 -16.80 -21.20
CA GLY A 216 3.75 -16.75 -19.93
C GLY A 216 2.83 -16.23 -18.83
N VAL A 217 2.68 -17.02 -17.77
CA VAL A 217 1.71 -16.77 -16.69
C VAL A 217 2.28 -17.00 -15.30
N THR A 218 1.76 -16.23 -14.35
CA THR A 218 1.96 -16.38 -12.91
C THR A 218 0.61 -16.41 -12.17
N GLN A 219 0.62 -16.76 -10.88
CA GLN A 219 -0.58 -16.73 -10.06
C GLN A 219 -1.20 -15.33 -9.92
N MET A 220 -0.41 -14.25 -10.02
CA MET A 220 -0.87 -12.88 -9.80
C MET A 220 -1.33 -12.15 -11.08
N ASP A 221 -1.17 -12.78 -12.24
CA ASP A 221 -1.37 -12.12 -13.53
C ASP A 221 -2.85 -11.91 -13.88
N VAL A 222 -3.75 -12.76 -13.37
CA VAL A 222 -5.20 -12.65 -13.58
C VAL A 222 -5.90 -12.23 -12.29
N LYS A 223 -6.69 -11.18 -12.38
CA LYS A 223 -7.42 -10.57 -11.26
C LYS A 223 -8.87 -10.38 -11.62
N VAL A 224 -9.73 -10.53 -10.62
CA VAL A 224 -11.17 -10.25 -10.76
C VAL A 224 -11.48 -8.98 -9.99
N PHE A 225 -12.21 -8.08 -10.63
CA PHE A 225 -12.66 -6.82 -10.06
C PHE A 225 -14.17 -6.79 -9.96
N SER A 226 -14.69 -6.42 -8.79
CA SER A 226 -16.10 -6.06 -8.62
C SER A 226 -16.22 -4.54 -8.58
N ILE A 227 -17.06 -3.96 -9.44
CA ILE A 227 -17.27 -2.52 -9.46
C ILE A 227 -18.15 -2.13 -8.26
N GLN A 228 -17.58 -1.44 -7.27
CA GLN A 228 -18.34 -0.87 -6.16
C GLN A 228 -18.62 0.62 -6.38
N GLN A 229 -19.78 1.07 -5.91
CA GLN A 229 -20.19 2.47 -6.05
C GLN A 229 -19.40 3.39 -5.10
N GLY A 230 -18.87 4.48 -5.67
CA GLY A 230 -18.50 5.71 -4.96
C GLY A 230 -17.00 6.03 -4.89
N PHE A 231 -16.44 6.64 -5.95
CA PHE A 231 -15.10 7.26 -5.93
C PHE A 231 -14.90 8.16 -4.71
N VAL A 232 -15.90 8.99 -4.41
CA VAL A 232 -15.87 9.99 -3.33
C VAL A 232 -15.72 9.32 -1.96
N SER A 233 -16.40 8.20 -1.72
CA SER A 233 -16.28 7.44 -0.47
C SER A 233 -14.88 6.83 -0.33
N ASN A 234 -14.36 6.25 -1.41
CA ASN A 234 -13.01 5.71 -1.44
C ASN A 234 -11.94 6.80 -1.21
N TYR A 235 -12.11 7.94 -1.86
CA TYR A 235 -11.26 9.10 -1.69
C TYR A 235 -11.32 9.64 -0.24
N GLY A 236 -12.49 9.65 0.39
CA GLY A 236 -12.64 10.00 1.81
C GLY A 236 -11.82 9.08 2.73
N LYS A 237 -11.79 7.77 2.46
CA LYS A 237 -10.92 6.83 3.20
C LYS A 237 -9.44 7.14 3.01
N ALA A 238 -9.03 7.56 1.81
CA ALA A 238 -7.65 7.95 1.53
C ALA A 238 -7.24 9.22 2.30
N VAL A 239 -8.14 10.23 2.34
CA VAL A 239 -7.93 11.43 3.15
C VAL A 239 -7.84 11.08 4.63
N LEU A 240 -8.69 10.16 5.13
CA LEU A 240 -8.63 9.67 6.51
C LEU A 240 -7.32 8.95 6.83
N LEU A 241 -6.82 8.08 5.95
CA LEU A 241 -5.51 7.43 6.11
C LEU A 241 -4.37 8.45 6.13
N THR A 242 -4.42 9.45 5.26
CA THR A 242 -3.44 10.55 5.24
C THR A 242 -3.50 11.36 6.54
N PHE A 243 -4.70 11.62 7.06
CA PHE A 243 -4.90 12.27 8.35
C PHE A 243 -4.30 11.45 9.50
N LEU A 244 -4.53 10.13 9.55
CA LEU A 244 -3.95 9.27 10.58
C LEU A 244 -2.42 9.24 10.52
N LYS A 245 -1.83 9.33 9.32
CA LYS A 245 -0.38 9.50 9.14
C LYS A 245 0.12 10.84 9.70
N PHE A 246 -0.56 11.94 9.39
CA PHE A 246 -0.22 13.27 9.93
C PHE A 246 -0.33 13.29 11.45
N LEU A 247 -1.39 12.71 12.00
CA LEU A 247 -1.61 12.58 13.43
C LEU A 247 -0.47 11.80 14.12
N LEU A 248 -0.06 10.67 13.54
CA LEU A 248 1.06 9.88 14.05
C LEU A 248 2.36 10.70 14.11
N ILE A 249 2.66 11.47 13.06
CA ILE A 249 3.83 12.34 13.02
C ILE A 249 3.74 13.47 14.04
N VAL A 250 2.56 14.10 14.18
CA VAL A 250 2.30 15.13 15.21
C VAL A 250 2.53 14.57 16.60
N ILE A 251 2.04 13.37 16.91
CA ILE A 251 2.23 12.72 18.22
C ILE A 251 3.72 12.56 18.52
N ILE A 252 4.50 12.08 17.55
CA ILE A 252 5.94 11.87 17.72
C ILE A 252 6.69 13.21 17.84
N ALA A 253 6.33 14.20 17.02
CA ALA A 253 6.93 15.53 17.06
C ALA A 253 6.64 16.25 18.40
N VAL A 254 5.40 16.16 18.90
CA VAL A 254 5.03 16.73 20.20
C VAL A 254 5.72 15.98 21.34
N MET A 255 5.89 14.65 21.24
CA MET A 255 6.66 13.89 22.23
C MET A 255 8.11 14.38 22.28
N GLY A 256 8.78 14.53 21.14
CA GLY A 256 10.16 15.03 21.06
C GLY A 256 10.31 16.46 21.60
N SER A 257 9.30 17.30 21.33
CA SER A 257 9.29 18.71 21.73
C SER A 257 9.12 18.93 23.23
N THR A 258 8.74 17.90 24.00
CA THR A 258 8.70 17.97 25.48
C THR A 258 10.06 18.11 26.14
N TYR A 259 11.13 17.67 25.47
CA TYR A 259 12.48 17.59 26.04
C TYR A 259 13.52 18.33 25.22
N LEU A 260 13.43 18.22 23.90
CA LEU A 260 14.43 18.77 22.99
C LEU A 260 14.22 20.28 22.81
N SER A 261 15.27 21.01 22.45
CA SER A 261 15.15 22.40 22.00
C SER A 261 14.45 22.46 20.63
N ALA A 262 13.96 23.64 20.23
CA ALA A 262 13.23 23.79 18.96
C ALA A 262 14.00 23.23 17.74
N PRO A 263 15.30 23.56 17.52
CA PRO A 263 16.04 23.05 16.38
C PRO A 263 16.23 21.52 16.42
N VAL A 264 16.52 20.97 17.60
CA VAL A 264 16.79 19.54 17.76
C VAL A 264 15.50 18.73 17.61
N SER A 265 14.39 19.24 18.13
CA SER A 265 13.05 18.66 17.97
C SER A 265 12.64 18.58 16.49
N ILE A 266 12.87 19.66 15.73
CA ILE A 266 12.61 19.67 14.27
C ILE A 266 13.41 18.58 13.57
N VAL A 267 14.73 18.53 13.81
CA VAL A 267 15.62 17.55 13.17
C VAL A 267 15.19 16.13 13.53
N ALA A 268 14.91 15.86 14.80
CA ALA A 268 14.43 14.56 15.25
C ALA A 268 13.12 14.15 14.57
N ALA A 269 12.15 15.05 14.46
CA ALA A 269 10.87 14.78 13.81
C ALA A 269 11.03 14.51 12.30
N PHE A 270 11.90 15.25 11.61
CA PHE A 270 12.22 14.97 10.20
C PHE A 270 12.95 13.63 10.02
N VAL A 271 13.89 13.30 10.90
CA VAL A 271 14.59 12.00 10.86
C VAL A 271 13.59 10.84 10.99
N VAL A 272 12.64 10.93 11.93
CA VAL A 272 11.59 9.92 12.06
C VAL A 272 10.68 9.89 10.83
N PHE A 273 10.34 11.06 10.27
CA PHE A 273 9.55 11.16 9.05
C PHE A 273 10.21 10.45 7.86
N PHE A 274 11.47 10.77 7.57
CA PHE A 274 12.22 10.18 6.46
C PHE A 274 12.48 8.69 6.70
N CYS A 275 12.91 8.32 7.90
CA CYS A 275 13.22 6.93 8.19
C CYS A 275 11.97 6.05 8.13
N GLY A 276 10.81 6.53 8.61
CA GLY A 276 9.55 5.80 8.46
C GLY A 276 9.08 5.63 7.00
N HIS A 277 9.52 6.48 6.07
CA HIS A 277 9.25 6.33 4.65
C HIS A 277 10.18 5.32 3.98
N VAL A 278 11.46 5.32 4.38
CA VAL A 278 12.49 4.40 3.87
C VAL A 278 12.43 3.03 4.55
N LEU A 279 11.66 2.90 5.65
CA LEU A 279 11.63 1.70 6.48
C LEU A 279 11.28 0.41 5.70
N ALA A 280 10.34 0.46 4.76
CA ALA A 280 10.01 -0.71 3.95
C ALA A 280 11.19 -1.16 3.07
N PHE A 281 11.89 -0.20 2.45
CA PHE A 281 13.11 -0.50 1.69
C PHE A 281 14.21 -1.09 2.59
N ILE A 282 14.36 -0.58 3.82
CA ILE A 282 15.31 -1.14 4.80
C ILE A 282 14.96 -2.58 5.16
N LYS A 283 13.68 -2.88 5.37
CA LYS A 283 13.21 -4.25 5.66
C LYS A 283 13.46 -5.18 4.48
N ASP A 284 13.14 -4.75 3.26
CA ASP A 284 13.37 -5.53 2.05
C ASP A 284 14.87 -5.81 1.84
N PHE A 285 15.72 -4.80 2.08
CA PHE A 285 17.17 -4.96 2.01
C PHE A 285 17.71 -5.90 3.11
N SER A 286 17.18 -5.81 4.32
CA SER A 286 17.53 -6.72 5.42
C SER A 286 17.18 -8.17 5.10
N LEU A 287 16.04 -8.41 4.44
CA LEU A 287 15.64 -9.75 3.98
C LEU A 287 16.55 -10.26 2.87
N LEU A 288 16.93 -9.38 1.93
CA LEU A 288 17.79 -9.75 0.81
C LEU A 288 19.22 -10.10 1.27
N ILE A 289 19.75 -9.41 2.28
CA ILE A 289 21.01 -9.79 2.94
C ILE A 289 20.87 -11.19 3.57
N GLN A 290 19.74 -11.48 4.22
CA GLN A 290 19.51 -12.76 4.86
C GLN A 290 19.46 -13.93 3.86
N ASP A 291 18.84 -13.73 2.70
CA ASP A 291 18.71 -14.75 1.65
C ASP A 291 20.03 -14.99 0.90
N HIS A 292 20.86 -13.96 0.74
CA HIS A 292 22.20 -14.11 0.16
C HIS A 292 23.09 -15.05 0.98
N HIS A 293 22.98 -14.99 2.32
CA HIS A 293 23.67 -15.93 3.20
C HIS A 293 23.10 -17.36 3.16
N ALA A 294 21.82 -17.54 2.79
CA ALA A 294 21.24 -18.86 2.60
C ALA A 294 21.81 -19.57 1.35
N HIS A 295 22.16 -18.81 0.32
CA HIS A 295 22.80 -19.33 -0.90
C HIS A 295 24.32 -19.55 -0.78
N GLU A 296 24.99 -19.02 0.26
CA GLU A 296 26.39 -19.35 0.55
C GLU A 296 26.58 -20.82 1.00
N HIS A 297 25.51 -21.53 1.37
CA HIS A 297 25.57 -22.97 1.63
C HIS A 297 25.82 -23.84 0.39
N ALA A 298 25.82 -23.26 -0.82
CA ALA A 298 26.22 -23.91 -2.07
C ALA A 298 27.68 -23.63 -2.49
N VAL A 299 28.46 -22.90 -1.68
CA VAL A 299 29.86 -22.59 -1.96
C VAL A 299 30.76 -23.71 -1.40
N PRO A 300 31.72 -24.27 -2.18
CA PRO A 300 32.60 -25.35 -1.74
C PRO A 300 33.31 -24.99 -0.43
N GLY A 301 33.42 -25.97 0.48
CA GLY A 301 33.85 -25.82 1.89
C GLY A 301 35.28 -25.34 2.17
N ALA A 302 35.90 -24.58 1.28
CA ALA A 302 37.24 -23.98 1.43
C ALA A 302 37.25 -22.61 2.13
N LEU A 303 36.08 -21.95 2.31
CA LEU A 303 35.94 -20.68 3.06
C LEU A 303 35.29 -20.89 4.45
N LYS A 304 35.46 -22.08 5.03
CA LYS A 304 34.88 -22.49 6.31
C LYS A 304 35.75 -22.10 7.51
N ALA A 305 36.35 -20.92 7.48
CA ALA A 305 36.88 -20.30 8.70
C ALA A 305 35.79 -19.35 9.22
N PRO A 306 35.26 -19.52 10.44
CA PRO A 306 34.40 -18.52 11.04
C PRO A 306 35.25 -17.28 11.27
N ASN A 307 35.28 -16.38 10.29
CA ASN A 307 35.90 -15.08 10.46
C ASN A 307 35.10 -14.38 11.54
N VAL A 308 35.67 -14.30 12.74
CA VAL A 308 35.09 -13.61 13.91
C VAL A 308 34.65 -12.19 13.51
N LEU A 309 35.37 -11.58 12.56
CA LEU A 309 35.03 -10.31 11.94
C LEU A 309 33.65 -10.32 11.26
N LEU A 310 33.28 -11.37 10.52
CA LEU A 310 32.03 -11.45 9.78
C LEU A 310 30.82 -11.66 10.71
N VAL A 311 30.98 -12.50 11.74
CA VAL A 311 29.99 -12.66 12.82
C VAL A 311 29.81 -11.36 13.61
N TYR A 312 30.92 -10.65 13.87
CA TYR A 312 30.90 -9.36 14.57
C TYR A 312 30.24 -8.27 13.73
N MET A 313 30.55 -8.18 12.43
CA MET A 313 29.89 -7.25 11.50
C MET A 313 28.40 -7.53 11.37
N ASP A 314 28.00 -8.81 11.35
CA ASP A 314 26.60 -9.20 11.28
C ASP A 314 25.82 -8.78 12.53
N TYR A 315 26.41 -9.00 13.72
CA TYR A 315 25.83 -8.54 14.98
C TYR A 315 25.77 -7.00 15.09
N LEU A 316 26.84 -6.31 14.65
CA LEU A 316 26.95 -4.85 14.70
C LEU A 316 25.93 -4.17 13.77
N ILE A 317 25.59 -4.78 12.64
CA ILE A 317 24.68 -4.18 11.65
C ILE A 317 23.23 -4.64 11.89
N LYS A 318 22.97 -5.94 12.05
CA LYS A 318 21.60 -6.46 12.12
C LYS A 318 20.88 -6.03 13.39
N LYS A 319 21.52 -6.10 14.55
CA LYS A 319 20.83 -5.84 15.84
C LYS A 319 20.35 -4.41 15.98
N PRO A 320 21.15 -3.37 15.69
CA PRO A 320 20.66 -2.00 15.70
C PRO A 320 19.57 -1.78 14.64
N LEU A 321 19.71 -2.38 13.45
CA LEU A 321 18.74 -2.24 12.38
C LEU A 321 17.37 -2.85 12.75
N GLU A 322 17.35 -4.05 13.34
CA GLU A 322 16.14 -4.69 13.87
C GLU A 322 15.45 -3.79 14.89
N TRP A 323 16.23 -3.21 15.81
CA TRP A 323 15.71 -2.35 16.87
C TRP A 323 15.12 -1.04 16.33
N ILE A 324 15.83 -0.42 15.37
CA ILE A 324 15.37 0.76 14.65
C ILE A 324 14.08 0.45 13.89
N CYS A 325 14.01 -0.69 13.21
CA CYS A 325 12.84 -1.14 12.47
C CYS A 325 11.62 -1.44 13.35
N PHE A 326 11.85 -1.84 14.60
CA PHE A 326 10.80 -2.10 15.57
C PHE A 326 10.23 -0.81 16.19
N ILE A 327 11.09 0.17 16.48
CA ILE A 327 10.69 1.43 17.13
C ILE A 327 10.05 2.40 16.14
N LEU A 328 10.63 2.53 14.95
CA LEU A 328 10.20 3.53 13.99
C LEU A 328 8.84 3.21 13.37
N PRO A 329 8.01 4.25 13.15
CA PRO A 329 6.70 4.07 12.54
C PRO A 329 6.81 3.64 11.08
N ASP A 330 6.08 2.59 10.72
CA ASP A 330 5.97 2.13 9.33
C ASP A 330 4.89 2.93 8.59
N PHE A 331 5.28 3.92 7.79
CA PHE A 331 4.32 4.75 7.07
C PHE A 331 3.70 4.08 5.85
N THR A 332 4.18 2.90 5.42
CA THR A 332 3.58 2.17 4.30
C THR A 332 2.16 1.71 4.59
N ARG A 333 1.83 1.50 5.87
CA ARG A 333 0.47 1.17 6.34
C ARG A 333 -0.57 2.25 6.02
N PHE A 334 -0.11 3.49 5.79
CA PHE A 334 -0.97 4.63 5.47
C PHE A 334 -0.93 5.00 3.99
N ASP A 335 -0.25 4.22 3.14
CA ASP A 335 -0.17 4.51 1.70
C ASP A 335 -1.48 4.18 0.98
N SER A 336 -2.32 5.20 0.85
CA SER A 336 -3.59 5.12 0.12
C SER A 336 -3.43 5.36 -1.39
N LEU A 337 -2.29 5.90 -1.83
CA LEU A 337 -2.11 6.36 -3.21
C LEU A 337 -2.03 5.19 -4.18
N LYS A 338 -1.39 4.08 -3.77
CA LYS A 338 -1.37 2.82 -4.54
C LYS A 338 -2.79 2.36 -4.92
N PHE A 339 -3.73 2.41 -3.98
CA PHE A 339 -5.11 2.01 -4.21
C PHE A 339 -5.85 2.98 -5.15
N LEU A 340 -5.70 4.29 -4.92
CA LEU A 340 -6.35 5.30 -5.76
C LEU A 340 -5.84 5.28 -7.21
N LEU A 341 -4.55 5.11 -7.43
CA LEU A 341 -3.98 5.03 -8.79
C LEU A 341 -4.45 3.81 -9.57
N GLN A 342 -4.69 2.69 -8.88
CA GLN A 342 -5.17 1.45 -9.49
C GLN A 342 -6.71 1.44 -9.65
N GLY A 343 -7.41 2.48 -9.16
CA GLY A 343 -8.87 2.52 -9.13
C GLY A 343 -9.45 1.43 -8.21
N ILE A 344 -8.73 1.11 -7.13
CA ILE A 344 -9.11 0.05 -6.18
C ILE A 344 -9.71 0.68 -4.91
N ASN A 345 -10.77 0.06 -4.39
CA ASN A 345 -11.39 0.45 -3.13
C ASN A 345 -10.47 0.10 -1.96
N ILE A 346 -10.19 1.09 -1.12
CA ILE A 346 -9.42 0.92 0.11
C ILE A 346 -10.23 0.03 1.08
N PRO A 347 -9.69 -1.14 1.47
CA PRO A 347 -10.36 -2.03 2.41
C PRO A 347 -10.59 -1.33 3.75
N GLY A 348 -11.80 -1.46 4.31
CA GLY A 348 -12.11 -0.91 5.64
C GLY A 348 -11.23 -1.53 6.74
N GLU A 349 -10.85 -2.80 6.57
CA GLU A 349 -9.90 -3.51 7.44
C GLU A 349 -8.54 -2.77 7.52
N SER A 350 -8.02 -2.27 6.39
CA SER A 350 -6.78 -1.51 6.35
C SER A 350 -6.87 -0.20 7.14
N VAL A 351 -7.98 0.53 6.99
CA VAL A 351 -8.23 1.77 7.76
C VAL A 351 -8.29 1.47 9.26
N GLY A 352 -8.96 0.38 9.66
CA GLY A 352 -9.03 -0.04 11.07
C GLY A 352 -7.68 -0.41 11.65
N ILE A 353 -6.86 -1.17 10.90
CA ILE A 353 -5.50 -1.53 11.32
C ILE A 353 -4.63 -0.28 11.50
N SER A 354 -4.70 0.67 10.56
CA SER A 354 -3.93 1.92 10.63
C SER A 354 -4.39 2.83 11.77
N PHE A 355 -5.69 2.87 12.07
CA PHE A 355 -6.21 3.56 13.25
C PHE A 355 -5.68 2.93 14.54
N GLY A 356 -5.76 1.60 14.68
CA GLY A 356 -5.22 0.88 15.83
C GLY A 356 -3.72 1.11 16.00
N TYR A 357 -2.97 1.12 14.91
CA TYR A 357 -1.54 1.44 14.90
C TYR A 357 -1.27 2.84 15.45
N THR A 358 -1.98 3.86 14.95
CA THR A 358 -1.85 5.24 15.45
C THR A 358 -2.25 5.34 16.93
N ALA A 359 -3.29 4.63 17.38
CA ALA A 359 -3.73 4.64 18.78
C ALA A 359 -2.69 4.02 19.73
N VAL A 360 -2.01 2.93 19.32
CA VAL A 360 -0.92 2.32 20.11
C VAL A 360 0.24 3.30 20.26
N TYR A 361 0.69 3.92 19.16
CA TYR A 361 1.74 4.94 19.22
C TYR A 361 1.31 6.15 20.05
N ALA A 362 0.06 6.60 19.94
CA ALA A 362 -0.49 7.67 20.77
C ALA A 362 -0.34 7.33 22.27
N GLY A 363 -0.74 6.12 22.68
CA GLY A 363 -0.62 5.66 24.06
C GLY A 363 0.82 5.66 24.57
N VAL A 364 1.74 5.08 23.80
CA VAL A 364 3.16 4.99 24.16
C VAL A 364 3.81 6.38 24.23
N CYS A 365 3.60 7.22 23.22
CA CYS A 365 4.15 8.58 23.17
C CYS A 365 3.56 9.49 24.25
N LEU A 366 2.26 9.39 24.55
CA LEU A 366 1.63 10.12 25.64
C LEU A 366 2.18 9.70 27.00
N PHE A 367 2.42 8.40 27.21
CA PHE A 367 3.04 7.91 28.43
C PHE A 367 4.48 8.42 28.58
N LEU A 368 5.31 8.27 27.54
CA LEU A 368 6.69 8.74 27.53
C LEU A 368 6.78 10.25 27.78
N SER A 369 6.00 11.03 27.03
CA SER A 369 5.96 12.49 27.17
C SER A 369 5.55 12.93 28.58
N ALA A 370 4.60 12.23 29.23
CA ALA A 370 4.22 12.51 30.62
C ALA A 370 5.34 12.24 31.62
N VAL A 371 6.05 11.11 31.46
CA VAL A 371 7.18 10.74 32.32
C VAL A 371 8.30 11.77 32.19
N ILE A 372 8.62 12.15 30.95
CA ILE A 372 9.67 13.12 30.63
C ILE A 372 9.33 14.50 31.23
N LEU A 373 8.10 14.98 31.02
CA LEU A 373 7.64 16.26 31.58
C LEU A 373 7.52 16.28 33.10
N LYS A 374 7.35 15.12 33.75
CA LYS A 374 7.36 15.00 35.21
C LYS A 374 8.78 15.07 35.77
N LYS A 375 9.76 14.49 35.08
CA LYS A 375 11.18 14.49 35.49
C LYS A 375 11.89 15.82 35.20
N ARG A 376 11.36 16.63 34.29
CA ARG A 376 11.92 17.95 34.00
C ARG A 376 11.63 18.90 35.17
N GLU A 377 12.66 19.20 35.93
CA GLU A 377 12.62 20.23 36.96
C GLU A 377 12.61 21.59 36.27
N PHE A 378 11.51 22.32 36.47
CA PHE A 378 11.30 23.67 35.95
C PHE A 378 11.90 24.62 36.99
N PHE A 379 13.22 24.82 36.97
CA PHE A 379 13.90 25.79 37.82
C PHE A 379 13.99 27.17 37.17
#